data_AF-X1LR70-F1
#
_entry.id   AF-X1LR70-F1
#
_cell.length_a   1.000
_cell.length_b   1.000
_cell.length_c   1.000
_cell.angle_alpha   90.00
_cell.angle_beta   90.00
_cell.angle_gamma   90.00
#
_symmetry.space_group_name_H-M   'P 1'
#
loop_
_entity.id
_entity.type
_entity.pdbx_description
1 polymer ?
#
loop_
_entity_poly.entity_id
_entity_poly.type
_entity_poly.pdbx_seq_one_letter_code
_entity_poly.pdbx_strand_id
1 'polypeptide(L)'
;MEVPVYSLTREVVRHIEINDDVFGVPFNQAVVHQAMVRQRANARQGTASTKTRGEVSGTTRKLFRQKGACGSEFQTAPASLYL
;
A
#
# COMPACT_ATOMS: atom_id res chain seq x y z
N MET A 1 6.07 16.10 34.93
CA MET A 1 6.52 17.22 34.05
C MET A 1 5.50 18.35 34.08
N GLU A 2 5.91 19.62 34.11
CA GLU A 2 4.99 20.78 34.06
C GLU A 2 5.07 21.51 32.72
N VAL A 3 3.92 21.77 32.09
CA VAL A 3 3.85 22.50 30.82
C VAL A 3 2.99 23.76 30.98
N PRO A 4 3.50 24.94 30.57
CA PRO A 4 2.73 26.17 30.61
C PRO A 4 1.68 26.21 29.50
N VAL A 5 0.45 26.59 29.87
CA VAL A 5 -0.66 26.80 28.94
C VAL A 5 -0.72 28.27 28.56
N TYR A 6 -0.54 28.54 27.27
CA TYR A 6 -0.64 29.87 26.70
C TYR A 6 -2.06 30.17 26.21
N SER A 7 -2.54 31.39 26.45
CA SER A 7 -3.76 31.92 25.82
C SER A 7 -3.50 32.33 24.36
N LEU A 8 -4.57 32.62 23.61
CA LEU A 8 -4.47 33.15 22.24
C LEU A 8 -3.67 34.47 22.16
N THR A 9 -3.63 35.24 23.26
CA THR A 9 -2.82 36.45 23.42
C THR A 9 -1.39 36.18 23.88
N ARG A 10 -0.96 34.91 23.91
CA ARG A 10 0.37 34.42 24.35
C ARG A 10 0.70 34.67 25.82
N GLU A 11 -0.31 34.88 26.67
CA GLU A 11 -0.11 34.98 28.12
C GLU A 11 -0.15 33.58 28.76
N VAL A 12 0.70 33.35 29.77
CA VAL A 12 0.71 32.07 30.51
C VAL A 12 -0.43 32.10 31.53
N VAL A 13 -1.44 31.26 31.31
CA VAL A 13 -2.67 31.24 32.13
C VAL A 13 -2.53 30.28 33.31
N ARG A 14 -1.92 29.12 33.09
CA ARG A 14 -1.75 28.08 34.12
C ARG A 14 -0.65 27.08 33.74
N HIS A 15 -0.16 26.37 34.74
CA HIS A 15 0.72 25.22 34.56
C HIS A 15 -0.11 23.94 34.73
N ILE A 16 0.08 22.97 33.83
CA ILE A 16 -0.55 21.66 33.92
C ILE A 16 0.54 20.64 34.26
N GLU A 17 0.26 19.84 35.29
CA GLU A 17 1.07 18.68 35.64
C GLU A 17 0.71 17.50 34.72
N ILE A 18 1.73 16.97 34.06
CA ILE A 18 1.65 15.80 33.19
C ILE A 18 2.31 14.64 33.91
N ASN A 19 1.65 13.48 33.89
CA ASN A 19 2.12 12.25 34.49
C ASN A 19 3.39 11.73 33.76
N ASP A 20 4.45 11.48 34.53
CA ASP A 20 5.76 11.11 34.01
C ASP A 20 5.84 9.66 33.51
N ASP A 21 4.89 8.79 33.89
CA ASP A 21 4.89 7.37 33.48
C ASP A 21 4.59 7.20 31.99
N VAL A 22 3.91 8.16 31.36
CA VAL A 22 3.54 8.10 29.94
C VAL A 22 4.51 8.92 29.08
N PHE A 23 4.99 10.05 29.60
CA PHE A 23 5.79 11.01 28.84
C PHE A 23 7.29 10.98 29.18
N GLY A 24 7.68 10.37 30.30
CA GLY A 24 9.07 10.22 30.75
C GLY A 24 9.73 8.90 30.34
N VAL A 25 9.02 8.03 29.61
CA VAL A 25 9.57 6.74 29.14
C VAL A 25 10.72 6.99 28.15
N PRO A 26 11.86 6.28 28.28
CA PRO A 26 12.95 6.40 27.32
C PRO A 26 12.46 6.07 25.90
N PHE A 27 12.78 6.96 24.96
CA PHE A 27 12.32 6.85 23.60
C PHE A 27 12.88 5.59 22.91
N ASN A 28 12.00 4.64 22.58
CA ASN A 28 12.38 3.46 21.80
C ASN A 28 12.14 3.69 20.30
N GLN A 29 13.20 4.10 19.60
CA GLN A 29 13.15 4.42 18.18
C GLN A 29 12.65 3.26 17.30
N ALA A 30 13.01 2.02 17.64
CA ALA A 30 12.64 0.85 16.84
C ALA A 30 11.13 0.60 16.85
N VAL A 31 10.51 0.67 18.03
CA VAL A 31 9.06 0.47 18.20
C VAL A 31 8.26 1.57 17.53
N VAL A 32 8.70 2.83 17.67
CA VAL A 32 8.03 3.99 17.05
C VAL A 32 8.11 3.90 15.53
N HIS A 33 9.27 3.53 14.98
CA HIS A 33 9.43 3.32 13.55
C HIS A 33 8.51 2.20 13.03
N GLN A 34 8.46 1.05 13.71
CA GLN A 34 7.59 -0.06 13.36
C GLN A 34 6.10 0.34 13.37
N ALA A 35 5.65 1.05 14.41
CA ALA A 35 4.29 1.54 14.52
C ALA A 35 3.93 2.48 13.34
N MET A 36 4.82 3.40 13.00
CA MET A 36 4.62 4.35 11.90
C MET A 36 4.56 3.64 10.53
N VAL A 37 5.47 2.68 10.29
CA VAL A 37 5.48 1.89 9.05
C VAL A 37 4.19 1.09 8.92
N ARG A 38 3.74 0.44 10.00
CA ARG A 38 2.48 -0.31 10.04
C ARG A 38 1.28 0.59 9.70
N GLN A 39 1.18 1.77 10.32
CA GLN A 39 0.10 2.71 10.04
C GLN A 39 0.06 3.11 8.56
N ARG A 40 1.22 3.46 7.99
CA ARG A 40 1.34 3.84 6.57
C ARG A 40 1.02 2.69 5.63
N ALA A 41 1.42 1.46 5.98
CA ALA A 41 1.11 0.27 5.20
C ALA A 41 -0.40 -0.01 5.17
N ASN A 42 -1.07 0.08 6.32
CA ASN A 42 -2.51 -0.15 6.44
C ASN A 42 -3.36 0.92 5.73
N ALA A 43 -2.85 2.13 5.58
CA ALA A 43 -3.54 3.20 4.86
C ALA A 43 -3.57 3.01 3.33
N ARG A 44 -2.85 2.02 2.78
CA ARG A 44 -2.83 1.75 1.32
C ARG A 44 -4.12 1.06 0.90
N GLN A 45 -4.78 1.60 -0.11
CA GLN A 45 -6.10 1.14 -0.58
C GLN A 45 -6.06 -0.11 -1.47
N GLY A 46 -4.92 -0.41 -2.13
CA GLY A 46 -4.78 -1.63 -2.95
C GLY A 46 -5.65 -1.66 -4.22
N THR A 47 -5.90 -0.52 -4.87
CA THR A 47 -6.78 -0.41 -6.05
C THR A 47 -6.14 -0.84 -7.37
N ALA A 48 -4.89 -1.32 -7.35
CA ALA A 48 -4.21 -1.80 -8.54
C ALA A 48 -4.70 -3.21 -8.90
N SER A 49 -5.20 -3.36 -10.14
CA SER A 49 -5.56 -4.66 -10.72
C SER A 49 -5.10 -4.72 -12.16
N THR A 50 -4.55 -5.86 -12.57
CA THR A 50 -4.09 -6.13 -13.94
C THR A 50 -4.79 -7.37 -14.44
N LYS A 51 -5.25 -7.33 -15.70
CA LYS A 51 -5.95 -8.46 -16.29
C LYS A 51 -5.05 -9.70 -16.34
N THR A 52 -5.51 -10.80 -15.79
CA THR A 52 -4.84 -12.10 -15.98
C THR A 52 -5.07 -12.64 -17.39
N ARG A 53 -4.27 -13.63 -17.85
CA ARG A 53 -4.39 -14.22 -19.21
C ARG A 53 -5.82 -14.63 -19.58
N GLY A 54 -6.64 -15.06 -18.61
CA GLY A 54 -8.03 -15.47 -18.82
C GLY A 54 -9.06 -14.33 -18.77
N GLU A 55 -8.69 -13.16 -18.24
CA GLU A 55 -9.54 -11.96 -18.18
C GLU A 55 -9.38 -11.07 -19.41
N VAL A 56 -8.35 -11.31 -20.23
CA VAL A 56 -8.16 -10.61 -21.49
C VAL A 56 -9.15 -11.16 -22.52
N SER A 57 -9.89 -10.26 -23.17
CA SER A 57 -10.81 -10.62 -24.25
C SER A 57 -10.03 -11.24 -25.41
N GLY A 58 -10.29 -12.51 -25.68
CA GLY A 58 -9.58 -13.33 -26.67
C GLY A 58 -10.10 -14.76 -26.66
N THR A 59 -9.61 -15.59 -27.58
CA THR A 59 -10.00 -17.01 -27.62
C THR A 59 -8.99 -17.90 -26.90
N THR A 60 -9.47 -18.66 -25.92
CA THR A 60 -8.69 -19.73 -25.27
C THR A 60 -8.65 -21.00 -26.13
N ARG A 61 -9.42 -21.03 -27.23
CA ARG A 61 -9.42 -22.14 -28.17
C ARG A 61 -8.31 -21.94 -29.21
N LYS A 62 -7.60 -23.02 -29.49
CA LYS A 62 -6.58 -23.08 -30.53
C LYS A 62 -7.14 -22.69 -31.89
N LEU A 63 -6.50 -21.70 -32.52
CA LEU A 63 -6.92 -21.13 -33.81
C LEU A 63 -6.60 -22.06 -34.99
N PHE A 64 -5.44 -22.72 -34.95
CA PHE A 64 -4.96 -23.57 -36.05
C PHE A 64 -4.58 -24.97 -35.59
N ARG A 65 -4.66 -25.97 -36.47
CA ARG A 65 -4.22 -27.34 -36.18
C ARG A 65 -2.71 -27.34 -35.94
N GLN A 66 -2.21 -28.18 -35.02
CA GLN A 66 -0.77 -28.26 -34.69
C GLN A 66 0.09 -28.54 -35.94
N LYS A 67 -0.44 -29.22 -36.96
CA LYS A 67 0.26 -29.57 -38.19
C LYS A 67 -0.70 -29.49 -39.38
N GLY A 68 -0.17 -29.22 -40.58
CA GLY A 68 -0.93 -29.20 -41.84
C GLY A 68 -1.60 -27.85 -42.18
N ALA A 69 -1.57 -26.88 -41.27
CA ALA A 69 -1.86 -25.48 -41.59
C ALA A 69 -0.53 -24.78 -41.89
N CYS A 70 -0.41 -24.16 -43.06
CA CYS A 70 0.76 -23.33 -43.37
C CYS A 70 0.65 -22.03 -42.55
N GLY A 71 1.46 -21.92 -41.49
CA GLY A 71 1.60 -20.70 -40.68
C GLY A 71 1.45 -20.91 -39.18
N SER A 72 2.59 -20.97 -38.48
CA SER A 72 2.82 -20.88 -37.01
C SER A 72 2.05 -21.84 -36.08
N GLU A 73 2.78 -22.69 -35.35
CA GLU A 73 2.26 -23.47 -34.21
C GLU A 73 1.82 -22.54 -33.08
N PHE A 74 0.56 -22.15 -33.09
CA PHE A 74 0.00 -21.23 -32.13
C PHE A 74 -1.09 -21.93 -31.31
N GLN A 75 -0.83 -22.22 -30.03
CA GLN A 75 -1.78 -22.94 -29.17
C GLN A 75 -3.03 -22.10 -28.84
N THR A 76 -2.86 -20.80 -28.61
CA THR A 76 -3.90 -19.78 -28.35
C THR A 76 -3.24 -18.44 -28.61
N ALA A 77 -3.83 -17.50 -29.36
CA ALA A 77 -3.33 -16.11 -29.44
C ALA A 77 -3.24 -15.52 -28.01
N PRO A 78 -2.07 -15.32 -27.35
CA PRO A 78 -2.09 -14.52 -26.15
C PRO A 78 -2.35 -13.11 -26.62
N ALA A 79 -3.40 -12.50 -26.10
CA ALA A 79 -3.66 -11.09 -26.32
C ALA A 79 -2.50 -10.19 -25.85
N SER A 80 -1.52 -10.73 -25.11
CA SER A 80 -0.28 -10.04 -24.71
C SER A 80 0.72 -9.81 -25.84
N LEU A 81 0.49 -10.32 -27.06
CA LEU A 81 1.36 -10.07 -28.22
C LEU A 81 0.89 -8.89 -29.09
N TYR A 82 -0.25 -8.27 -28.74
CA TYR A 82 -0.88 -7.19 -29.50
C TYR A 82 -0.94 -5.85 -28.72
N LEU A 83 -0.21 -5.74 -27.61
CA LEU A 83 0.02 -4.52 -26.82
C LEU A 83 1.52 -4.29 -26.68
#